data_AF-A0A923X029-F1
#
_entry.id   AF-A0A923X029-F1
#
_cell.length_a   1.000
_cell.length_b   1.000
_cell.length_c   1.000
_cell.angle_alpha   90.00
_cell.angle_beta   90.00
_cell.angle_gamma   90.00
#
_symmetry.space_group_name_H-M   'P 1'
#
loop_
_entity.id
_entity.type
_entity.pdbx_description
1 polymer ?
#
loop_
_entity_poly.entity_id
_entity_poly.type
_entity_poly.pdbx_seq_one_letter_code
_entity_poly.pdbx_strand_id
1 'polypeptide(L)' 'MERPTEENDFEGTLVLEKLTSHLLVDDFFEAIDSESIGRAIKLMKKAQVNSETIEIVLKIINDEA' A
#
# COMPACT_ATOMS: atom_id res chain seq x y z
N MET A 1 20.23 -0.11 23.68
CA MET A 1 20.60 0.14 22.27
C MET A 1 19.38 -0.17 21.44
N GLU A 2 18.62 0.86 21.09
CA GLU A 2 17.61 0.76 20.05
C GLU A 2 18.36 0.51 18.73
N ARG A 3 17.91 -0.47 17.94
CA ARG A 3 18.51 -0.80 16.64
C ARG A 3 18.32 0.39 15.70
N PRO A 4 19.25 0.67 14.77
CA PRO A 4 19.08 1.75 13.82
C PRO A 4 17.91 1.36 12.90
N THR A 5 16.82 2.13 12.94
CA THR A 5 15.77 2.13 11.92
C THR A 5 16.36 2.73 10.65
N GLU A 6 17.13 1.93 9.91
CA GLU A 6 17.70 2.32 8.62
C GLU A 6 16.57 2.38 7.59
N GLU A 7 15.89 3.53 7.50
CA GLU A 7 15.30 4.17 6.31
C GLU A 7 14.47 3.32 5.29
N ASN A 8 14.15 2.07 5.60
CA ASN A 8 13.46 1.09 4.76
C ASN A 8 12.24 0.48 5.45
N ASP A 9 11.87 0.97 6.64
CA ASP A 9 10.58 0.74 7.30
C ASP A 9 9.46 1.54 6.60
N PHE A 10 9.41 1.33 5.29
CA PHE A 10 8.27 1.21 4.40
C PHE A 10 7.31 2.39 4.27
N GLU A 11 7.27 2.90 3.04
CA GLU A 11 6.12 3.62 2.46
C GLU A 11 4.77 2.91 2.72
N GLY A 12 4.71 1.61 3.00
CA GLY A 12 3.44 0.96 3.27
C GLY A 12 2.76 1.35 4.57
N THR A 13 3.49 1.81 5.61
CA THR A 13 2.82 2.43 6.77
C THR A 13 2.09 3.70 6.30
N LEU A 14 2.75 4.53 5.49
CA LEU A 14 2.17 5.73 4.91
C LEU A 14 1.00 5.43 3.96
N VAL A 15 1.07 4.34 3.19
CA VAL A 15 -0.03 3.89 2.32
C VAL A 15 -1.23 3.46 3.14
N LEU A 16 -1.02 2.65 4.19
CA LEU A 16 -2.10 2.21 5.08
C LEU A 16 -2.69 3.38 5.87
N GLU A 17 -1.89 4.34 6.32
CA GLU A 17 -2.36 5.58 6.97
C GLU A 17 -3.23 6.41 6.01
N LYS A 18 -2.79 6.57 4.76
CA LYS A 18 -3.57 7.25 3.72
C LYS A 18 -4.87 6.51 3.44
N LEU A 19 -4.84 5.18 3.28
CA LEU A 19 -6.06 4.39 3.10
C LEU A 19 -6.99 4.50 4.32
N THR A 20 -6.43 4.53 5.54
CA THR A 20 -7.18 4.65 6.81
C THR A 20 -7.90 5.99 6.89
N SER A 21 -7.22 7.09 6.59
CA SER A 21 -7.83 8.43 6.61
C SER A 21 -8.95 8.61 5.56
N HIS A 22 -9.02 7.74 4.57
CA HIS A 22 -10.06 7.71 3.55
C HIS A 22 -11.10 6.58 3.74
N LEU A 23 -11.01 5.78 4.81
CA LEU A 23 -11.85 4.60 5.06
C LEU A 23 -11.81 3.57 3.92
N LEU A 24 -10.64 3.38 3.30
CA LEU A 24 -10.43 2.47 2.15
C LEU A 24 -9.59 1.23 2.49
N VAL A 25 -9.27 1.02 3.77
CA VAL A 25 -8.39 -0.07 4.22
C VAL A 25 -9.02 -1.44 3.93
N ASP A 26 -10.26 -1.63 4.36
CA ASP A 26 -10.96 -2.91 4.16
C ASP A 26 -11.14 -3.23 2.68
N ASP A 27 -11.54 -2.23 1.88
CA ASP A 27 -11.65 -2.31 0.43
C ASP A 27 -10.33 -2.68 -0.26
N PHE A 28 -9.22 -2.16 0.27
CA PHE A 28 -7.89 -2.42 -0.26
C PHE A 28 -7.46 -3.85 0.04
N PHE A 29 -7.62 -4.33 1.27
CA PHE A 29 -7.31 -5.72 1.62
C PHE A 29 -8.19 -6.70 0.84
N GLU A 30 -9.49 -6.43 0.68
CA GLU A 30 -10.36 -7.25 -0.17
C GLU A 30 -9.87 -7.30 -1.63
N ALA A 31 -9.33 -6.19 -2.15
CA ALA A 31 -8.76 -6.15 -3.48
C ALA A 31 -7.47 -6.98 -3.61
N ILE A 32 -6.65 -7.06 -2.57
CA ILE A 32 -5.45 -7.92 -2.54
C ILE A 32 -5.85 -9.39 -2.45
N ASP A 33 -6.74 -9.75 -1.52
CA ASP A 33 -7.19 -11.13 -1.31
C ASP A 33 -7.89 -11.72 -2.55
N SER A 34 -8.51 -10.87 -3.36
CA SER A 34 -9.17 -11.24 -4.62
C SER A 34 -8.27 -11.12 -5.86
N GLU A 35 -6.97 -10.88 -5.67
CA GLU A 35 -5.97 -10.66 -6.75
C GLU A 35 -6.38 -9.53 -7.73
N SER A 36 -7.22 -8.59 -7.27
CA SER A 36 -7.76 -7.49 -8.07
C SER A 36 -6.82 -6.28 -8.03
N ILE A 37 -5.67 -6.42 -8.69
CA ILE A 37 -4.64 -5.37 -8.76
C ILE A 37 -5.21 -4.04 -9.28
N GLY A 38 -6.11 -4.08 -10.27
CA GLY A 38 -6.77 -2.90 -10.79
C GLY A 38 -7.64 -2.16 -9.76
N ARG A 39 -8.26 -2.87 -8.82
CA ARG A 39 -9.03 -2.28 -7.71
C ARG A 39 -8.10 -1.69 -6.66
N ALA A 40 -7.03 -2.40 -6.29
CA ALA A 40 -6.01 -1.91 -5.35
C ALA A 40 -5.39 -0.57 -5.82
N ILE A 41 -5.03 -0.45 -7.11
CA ILE A 41 -4.50 0.79 -7.69
C ILE A 41 -5.50 1.95 -7.58
N LYS A 42 -6.78 1.72 -7.89
CA LYS A 42 -7.82 2.75 -7.82
C LYS A 42 -8.01 3.26 -6.39
N LEU A 43 -7.94 2.37 -5.40
CA LEU A 43 -8.08 2.71 -3.99
C LEU A 43 -6.89 3.54 -3.48
N MET A 44 -5.66 3.14 -3.82
CA MET A 44 -4.46 3.93 -3.48
C MET A 44 -4.48 5.32 -4.14
N LYS A 45 -4.91 5.43 -5.40
CA LYS A 45 -5.11 6.74 -6.07
C LYS A 45 -6.17 7.59 -5.38
N LYS A 46 -7.28 6.98 -4.96
CA LYS A 46 -8.35 7.67 -4.22
C LYS A 46 -7.87 8.17 -2.85
N ALA A 47 -6.96 7.45 -2.21
CA ALA A 47 -6.26 7.86 -0.99
C ALA A 47 -5.09 8.84 -1.24
N GLN A 48 -4.93 9.37 -2.46
CA GLN A 48 -3.87 10.30 -2.84
C GLN A 48 -2.46 9.74 -2.56
N VAL A 49 -2.27 8.45 -2.75
CA VAL A 49 -0.93 7.84 -2.83
C VAL A 49 -0.33 8.21 -4.18
N ASN A 50 0.93 8.63 -4.19
CA ASN A 50 1.62 9.02 -5.42
C ASN A 50 1.91 7.79 -6.30
N SER A 51 2.27 8.01 -7.57
CA SER A 51 2.44 6.90 -8.52
C SER A 51 3.69 6.06 -8.26
N GLU A 52 4.77 6.65 -7.76
CA GLU A 52 6.02 5.96 -7.41
C GLU A 52 5.80 4.96 -6.27
N THR A 53 5.15 5.40 -5.20
CA THR A 53 4.77 4.55 -4.06
C THR A 53 3.81 3.43 -4.49
N ILE A 54 2.85 3.71 -5.40
CA ILE A 54 1.96 2.67 -5.95
C ILE A 54 2.78 1.60 -6.68
N GLU A 55 3.76 2.00 -7.51
CA GLU A 55 4.62 1.05 -8.22
C GLU A 55 5.43 0.18 -7.27
N ILE A 56 5.92 0.74 -6.16
CA ILE A 56 6.64 0.00 -5.12
C ILE A 56 5.72 -1.04 -4.46
N VAL A 57 4.51 -0.64 -4.05
CA VAL A 57 3.52 -1.55 -3.45
C VAL A 57 3.14 -2.68 -4.41
N LEU A 58 2.98 -2.38 -5.70
CA LEU A 58 2.66 -3.39 -6.72
C LEU A 58 3.78 -4.41 -6.91
N LYS A 59 5.05 -4.00 -6.82
CA LYS A 59 6.18 -4.94 -6.87
C LYS A 59 6.13 -5.90 -5.69
N ILE A 60 5.84 -5.41 -4.49
CA ILE A 60 5.76 -6.24 -3.28
C ILE A 60 4.63 -7.26 -3.37
N ILE A 61 3.44 -6.82 -3.79
CA ILE A 61 2.29 -7.72 -3.96
C ILE A 61 2.59 -8.82 -5.00
N ASN A 62 3.30 -8.51 -6.08
CA ASN A 62 3.62 -9.48 -7.13
C ASN A 62 4.85 -10.35 -6.81
N ASP A 63 5.81 -9.87 -6.00
CA ASP A 63 6.97 -10.64 -5.58
C ASP A 63 6.64 -11.63 -4.45
N GLU A 64 5.57 -11.39 -3.69
CA GLU A 64 5.05 -12.33 -2.67
C GLU A 64 4.00 -13.34 -3.21
N ALA A 65 3.64 -13.27 -4.50
CA ALA A 65 2.63 -14.13 -5.15
C ALA A 65 3.21 -15.43 -5.75
#